data_AF-A0A849S4A8-F1
#
_entry.id   AF-A0A849S4A8-F1
#
_cell.length_a   1.000
_cell.length_b   1.000
_cell.length_c   1.000
_cell.angle_alpha   90.00
_cell.angle_beta   90.00
_cell.angle_gamma   90.00
#
_symmetry.space_group_name_H-M   'P 1'
#
loop_
_entity.id
_entity.type
_entity.pdbx_description
1 polymer ?
#
loop_
_entity_poly.entity_id
_entity_poly.type
_entity_poly.pdbx_seq_one_letter_code
_entity_poly.pdbx_strand_id
1 'polypeptide(L)'
;MTRPLQLIVAIAACLIPIPCLAIPATEMPPLDLRLNDPTPTTILVRVVAHGSMVLGKEVGGARVTITDVATKQILTTGIQQGEAGDQNQIMRTPRLMEEPHYSSRPAAAFTATFDLRYPTLVEVTADGPLAYPASSQRASTTAWLVPGQDMTNDGIVLHLYGYIVQIEHPKPHEPLIAKDDVMLRASVRTLSGALVRPHGDWDSRKTHIYGELMIGDRVLERLQLFYSGENAAFEAPFFVPLPNDAPDGITLRVIAADPANGNVGIGQAKYPVLSERLRHNSSRTEPR
;
A
#
# COMPACT_ATOMS: atom_id res chain seq x y z
N MET A 1 -14.50 10.60 90.99
CA MET A 1 -13.57 10.51 89.84
C MET A 1 -14.31 9.88 88.68
N THR A 2 -14.15 10.46 87.48
CA THR A 2 -14.39 9.92 86.13
C THR A 2 -15.82 9.52 85.66
N ARG A 3 -16.35 10.33 84.72
CA ARG A 3 -17.46 10.19 83.73
C ARG A 3 -17.32 8.93 82.82
N PRO A 4 -18.20 8.57 81.82
CA PRO A 4 -19.30 9.32 81.14
C PRO A 4 -20.61 8.52 80.88
N LEU A 5 -21.78 9.15 80.66
CA LEU A 5 -22.35 9.70 79.42
C LEU A 5 -22.52 8.67 78.28
N GLN A 6 -23.76 8.23 78.00
CA GLN A 6 -24.16 7.73 76.68
C GLN A 6 -25.48 8.38 76.25
N LEU A 7 -25.33 9.20 75.21
CA LEU A 7 -26.35 9.96 74.50
C LEU A 7 -26.92 9.02 73.43
N ILE A 8 -28.19 8.61 73.54
CA ILE A 8 -28.87 7.88 72.46
C ILE A 8 -29.47 8.94 71.53
N VAL A 9 -28.82 9.15 70.38
CA VAL A 9 -29.32 9.98 69.29
C VAL A 9 -30.32 9.14 68.48
N ALA A 10 -31.60 9.50 68.53
CA ALA A 10 -32.62 8.96 67.63
C ALA A 10 -32.53 9.72 66.30
N ILE A 11 -31.98 9.07 65.26
CA ILE A 11 -31.99 9.58 63.89
C ILE A 11 -33.33 9.20 63.27
N ALA A 12 -34.27 10.15 63.23
CA ALA A 12 -35.50 10.01 62.47
C ALA A 12 -35.19 10.17 60.97
N ALA A 13 -35.40 9.10 60.20
CA ALA A 13 -35.26 9.12 58.75
C ALA A 13 -36.43 9.90 58.12
N CYS A 14 -36.17 11.14 57.70
CA CYS A 14 -37.06 11.87 56.79
C CYS A 14 -36.87 11.34 55.36
N LEU A 15 -37.74 10.43 54.94
CA LEU A 15 -37.95 10.07 53.53
C LEU A 15 -38.63 11.26 52.82
N ILE A 16 -37.83 12.05 52.10
CA ILE A 16 -38.34 13.08 51.19
C ILE A 16 -38.68 12.39 49.86
N PRO A 17 -39.91 12.45 49.34
CA PRO A 17 -40.23 11.89 48.03
C PRO A 17 -39.56 12.75 46.96
N ILE A 18 -38.65 12.14 46.19
CA ILE A 18 -38.04 12.75 45.00
C ILE A 18 -39.18 12.89 43.96
N PRO A 19 -39.52 14.11 43.50
CA PRO A 19 -40.47 14.25 42.41
C PRO A 19 -39.88 13.59 41.16
N CYS A 20 -40.59 12.60 40.61
CA CYS A 20 -40.33 12.10 39.26
C CYS A 20 -40.48 13.27 38.30
N LEU A 21 -39.37 13.83 37.85
CA LEU A 21 -39.33 14.72 36.70
C LEU A 21 -39.73 13.89 35.48
N ALA A 22 -40.96 14.06 35.02
CA ALA A 22 -41.41 13.53 33.75
C ALA A 22 -40.49 14.09 32.66
N ILE A 23 -39.83 13.20 31.91
CA ILE A 23 -39.05 13.58 30.73
C ILE A 23 -40.04 14.28 29.78
N PRO A 24 -39.77 15.53 29.36
CA PRO A 24 -40.65 16.21 28.41
C PRO A 24 -40.75 15.33 27.16
N ALA A 25 -41.98 15.09 26.70
CA ALA A 25 -42.22 14.37 25.47
C ALA A 25 -41.44 15.08 24.36
N THR A 26 -40.41 14.43 23.84
CA THR A 26 -39.69 14.91 22.67
C THR A 26 -40.72 15.05 21.57
N GLU A 27 -40.96 16.28 21.10
CA GLU A 27 -41.80 16.52 19.93
C GLU A 27 -41.33 15.58 18.83
N MET A 28 -42.27 14.78 18.30
CA MET A 28 -41.99 13.92 17.16
C MET A 28 -41.36 14.81 16.07
N PRO A 29 -40.16 14.47 15.57
CA PRO A 29 -39.60 15.22 14.47
C PRO A 29 -40.61 15.25 13.31
N PRO A 30 -40.71 16.38 12.59
CA PRO A 30 -41.67 16.53 11.51
C PRO A 30 -41.53 15.37 10.52
N LEU A 31 -42.67 14.86 10.03
CA LEU A 31 -42.72 13.81 9.00
C LEU A 31 -41.89 14.26 7.80
N ASP A 32 -40.80 13.55 7.54
CA ASP A 32 -40.05 13.72 6.30
C ASP A 32 -40.88 13.13 5.16
N LEU A 33 -41.40 14.00 4.28
CA LEU A 33 -42.20 13.59 3.13
C LEU A 33 -41.34 13.12 1.95
N ARG A 34 -40.01 13.19 2.06
CA ARG A 34 -39.03 12.81 1.03
C ARG A 34 -38.34 11.46 1.28
N LEU A 35 -38.89 10.62 2.16
CA LEU A 35 -38.31 9.32 2.53
C LEU A 35 -38.01 8.37 1.35
N ASN A 36 -38.64 8.60 0.19
CA ASN A 36 -38.45 7.78 -1.02
C ASN A 36 -37.64 8.49 -2.12
N ASP A 37 -37.26 9.74 -1.92
CA ASP A 37 -36.50 10.50 -2.90
C ASP A 37 -35.04 10.04 -2.89
N PRO A 38 -34.37 10.01 -4.06
CA PRO A 38 -32.93 9.81 -4.11
C PRO A 38 -32.22 10.82 -3.21
N THR A 39 -31.42 10.34 -2.26
CA THR A 39 -30.66 11.19 -1.34
C THR A 39 -29.17 11.14 -1.72
N PRO A 40 -28.53 12.31 -1.91
CA PRO A 40 -27.10 12.39 -2.16
C PRO A 40 -26.32 11.71 -1.03
N THR A 41 -25.42 10.81 -1.40
CA THR A 41 -24.60 10.03 -0.48
C THR A 41 -23.17 10.09 -0.98
N THR A 42 -22.30 10.77 -0.24
CA THR A 42 -20.90 10.97 -0.60
C THR A 42 -20.03 9.91 0.07
N ILE A 43 -19.22 9.26 -0.74
CA ILE A 43 -18.25 8.29 -0.26
C ILE A 43 -16.84 8.72 -0.65
N LEU A 44 -15.91 8.39 0.24
CA LEU A 44 -14.50 8.56 0.01
C LEU A 44 -13.86 7.17 0.01
N VAL A 45 -13.04 6.88 -0.99
CA VAL A 45 -12.22 5.66 -1.08
C VAL A 45 -10.75 6.03 -1.01
N ARG A 46 -10.00 5.32 -0.16
CA ARG A 46 -8.54 5.43 -0.09
C ARG A 46 -7.89 4.09 -0.39
N VAL A 47 -6.86 4.14 -1.22
CA VAL A 47 -6.01 3.00 -1.54
C VAL A 47 -4.64 3.25 -0.92
N VAL A 48 -4.21 2.31 -0.08
CA VAL A 48 -3.07 2.46 0.82
C VAL A 48 -2.13 1.28 0.63
N ALA A 49 -0.83 1.54 0.58
CA ALA A 49 0.17 0.49 0.61
C ALA A 49 0.18 -0.14 2.02
N HIS A 50 0.05 -1.46 2.12
CA HIS A 50 -0.06 -2.14 3.41
C HIS A 50 1.18 -1.88 4.29
N GLY A 51 0.94 -1.45 5.55
CA GLY A 51 2.02 -1.04 6.46
C GLY A 51 2.78 0.21 5.99
N SER A 52 2.18 1.03 5.13
CA SER A 52 2.82 2.21 4.56
C SER A 52 1.80 3.35 4.32
N MET A 53 2.05 4.21 3.33
CA MET A 53 1.29 5.43 3.09
C MET A 53 0.22 5.26 1.99
N VAL A 54 -0.59 6.30 1.81
CA VAL A 54 -1.60 6.35 0.74
C VAL A 54 -0.91 6.36 -0.62
N LEU A 55 -1.47 5.68 -1.63
CA LEU A 55 -0.94 5.74 -3.01
C LEU A 55 -1.19 7.14 -3.59
N GLY A 56 -0.18 7.99 -3.50
CA GLY A 56 -0.22 9.36 -4.02
C GLY A 56 0.12 9.46 -5.51
N LYS A 57 0.14 10.70 -6.00
CA LYS A 57 0.49 11.05 -7.39
C LYS A 57 1.86 10.54 -7.82
N GLU A 58 2.83 10.42 -6.92
CA GLU A 58 4.20 9.98 -7.22
C GLU A 58 4.26 8.54 -7.77
N VAL A 59 3.30 7.71 -7.39
CA VAL A 59 3.15 6.33 -7.89
C VAL A 59 1.99 6.18 -8.87
N GLY A 60 1.44 7.31 -9.36
CA GLY A 60 0.32 7.35 -10.28
C GLY A 60 -1.04 7.09 -9.64
N GLY A 61 -1.13 7.04 -8.30
CA GLY A 61 -2.35 6.72 -7.58
C GLY A 61 -2.84 5.28 -7.83
N ALA A 62 -4.13 5.07 -7.60
CA ALA A 62 -4.82 3.80 -7.84
C ALA A 62 -6.14 4.06 -8.56
N ARG A 63 -6.54 3.12 -9.42
CA ARG A 63 -7.86 3.12 -10.06
C ARG A 63 -8.86 2.49 -9.10
N VAL A 64 -9.94 3.21 -8.82
CA VAL A 64 -11.05 2.75 -8.00
C VAL A 64 -12.26 2.52 -8.90
N THR A 65 -12.89 1.36 -8.75
CA THR A 65 -14.14 0.99 -9.42
C THR A 65 -15.17 0.62 -8.37
N ILE A 66 -16.38 1.15 -8.49
CA ILE A 66 -17.47 0.87 -7.55
C ILE A 66 -18.62 0.26 -8.34
N THR A 67 -19.02 -0.93 -7.94
CA THR A 67 -19.99 -1.75 -8.67
C THR A 67 -21.13 -2.11 -7.74
N ASP A 68 -22.37 -1.94 -8.19
CA ASP A 68 -23.53 -2.48 -7.48
C ASP A 68 -23.47 -4.01 -7.52
N VAL A 69 -23.52 -4.65 -6.35
CA VAL A 69 -23.35 -6.10 -6.23
C VAL A 69 -24.53 -6.86 -6.81
N ALA A 70 -25.75 -6.33 -6.70
CA ALA A 70 -26.98 -6.96 -7.14
C ALA A 70 -27.13 -6.88 -8.66
N THR A 71 -26.87 -5.71 -9.25
CA THR A 71 -27.04 -5.48 -10.69
C THR A 71 -25.78 -5.75 -11.50
N LYS A 72 -24.61 -5.85 -10.85
CA LYS A 72 -23.27 -5.88 -11.49
C LYS A 72 -22.96 -4.65 -12.33
N GLN A 73 -23.74 -3.57 -12.18
CA GLN A 73 -23.51 -2.32 -12.88
C GLN A 73 -22.38 -1.55 -12.21
N ILE A 74 -21.42 -1.09 -13.02
CA ILE A 74 -20.41 -0.13 -12.56
C ILE A 74 -21.12 1.20 -12.30
N LEU A 75 -21.12 1.63 -11.04
CA LEU A 75 -21.69 2.91 -10.62
C LEU A 75 -20.73 4.05 -10.95
N THR A 76 -19.43 3.85 -10.73
CA THR A 76 -18.40 4.82 -11.10
C THR A 76 -17.02 4.17 -11.21
N THR A 77 -16.11 4.84 -11.90
CA THR A 77 -14.69 4.50 -11.96
C THR A 77 -13.88 5.78 -12.01
N GLY A 78 -12.77 5.83 -11.27
CA GLY A 78 -11.87 6.96 -11.31
C GLY A 78 -10.48 6.62 -10.78
N ILE A 79 -9.62 7.63 -10.74
CA ILE A 79 -8.27 7.52 -10.20
C ILE A 79 -8.20 8.36 -8.94
N GLN A 80 -7.65 7.78 -7.88
CA GLN A 80 -7.30 8.49 -6.65
C GLN A 80 -6.27 9.59 -6.93
N GLN A 81 -6.54 10.81 -6.45
CA GLN A 81 -5.67 11.97 -6.66
C GLN A 81 -5.22 12.58 -5.32
N GLY A 82 -4.02 13.17 -5.29
CA GLY A 82 -3.44 13.85 -4.14
C GLY A 82 -2.06 13.30 -3.75
N GLU A 83 -1.53 13.79 -2.63
CA GLU A 83 -0.25 13.34 -2.06
C GLU A 83 -0.40 12.07 -1.22
N ALA A 84 0.70 11.39 -0.92
CA ALA A 84 0.69 10.18 -0.09
C ALA A 84 0.27 10.41 1.38
N GLY A 85 0.18 11.67 1.81
CA GLY A 85 -0.13 12.09 3.17
C GLY A 85 1.10 12.46 3.99
N ASP A 86 0.92 12.73 5.28
CA ASP A 86 2.01 13.09 6.19
C ASP A 86 2.58 11.83 6.88
N GLN A 87 3.84 11.51 6.60
CA GLN A 87 4.47 10.29 7.11
C GLN A 87 4.54 10.24 8.64
N ASN A 88 4.78 11.36 9.32
CA ASN A 88 4.85 11.37 10.78
C ASN A 88 3.48 11.06 11.36
N GLN A 89 2.45 11.73 10.83
CA GLN A 89 1.07 11.54 11.26
C GLN A 89 0.56 10.13 10.94
N ILE A 90 0.87 9.55 9.80
CA ILE A 90 0.39 8.21 9.41
C ILE A 90 1.17 7.08 10.11
N MET A 91 2.51 7.18 10.18
CA MET A 91 3.36 6.06 10.59
C MET A 91 3.85 6.14 12.03
N ARG A 92 3.95 7.33 12.63
CA ARG A 92 4.67 7.53 13.90
C ARG A 92 3.78 8.03 15.04
N THR A 93 2.65 8.68 14.72
CA THR A 93 1.73 9.20 15.73
C THR A 93 0.79 8.10 16.23
N PRO A 94 0.81 7.76 17.54
CA PRO A 94 -0.20 6.92 18.16
C PRO A 94 -1.57 7.60 18.07
N ARG A 95 -2.64 6.80 17.91
CA ARG A 95 -4.01 7.30 17.76
C ARG A 95 -5.01 6.37 18.43
N LEU A 96 -6.16 6.93 18.81
CA LEU A 96 -7.33 6.13 19.23
C LEU A 96 -8.05 5.55 18.00
N MET A 97 -8.91 4.56 18.23
CA MET A 97 -9.54 3.81 17.13
C MET A 97 -10.51 4.67 16.31
N GLU A 98 -11.16 5.63 16.95
CA GLU A 98 -12.11 6.57 16.37
C GLU A 98 -11.46 7.75 15.65
N GLU A 99 -10.16 7.97 15.87
CA GLU A 99 -9.44 9.09 15.27
C GLU A 99 -9.12 8.79 13.79
N PRO A 100 -9.27 9.78 12.89
CA PRO A 100 -8.92 9.59 11.50
C PRO A 100 -7.44 9.23 11.31
N HIS A 101 -7.20 8.17 10.56
CA HIS A 101 -5.86 7.76 10.17
C HIS A 101 -5.35 8.58 8.99
N TYR A 102 -6.12 8.71 7.92
CA TYR A 102 -5.66 9.34 6.68
C TYR A 102 -6.29 10.72 6.43
N SER A 103 -7.35 11.06 7.17
CA SER A 103 -8.13 12.27 6.93
C SER A 103 -7.76 13.45 7.81
N SER A 104 -6.92 13.26 8.84
CA SER A 104 -6.52 14.36 9.72
C SER A 104 -5.64 15.39 9.00
N ARG A 105 -5.02 15.01 7.88
CA ARG A 105 -4.26 15.88 6.97
C ARG A 105 -4.60 15.50 5.53
N PRO A 106 -4.42 16.42 4.56
CA PRO A 106 -4.65 16.09 3.15
C PRO A 106 -3.81 14.90 2.69
N ALA A 107 -4.48 13.88 2.15
CA ALA A 107 -3.90 12.71 1.55
C ALA A 107 -4.76 12.30 0.35
N ALA A 108 -4.21 11.50 -0.55
CA ALA A 108 -4.89 11.14 -1.78
C ALA A 108 -6.20 10.39 -1.50
N ALA A 109 -7.22 10.69 -2.30
CA ALA A 109 -8.52 10.06 -2.18
C ALA A 109 -9.22 10.00 -3.54
N PHE A 110 -10.17 9.07 -3.67
CA PHE A 110 -11.19 9.10 -4.70
C PHE A 110 -12.55 9.38 -4.04
N THR A 111 -13.23 10.43 -4.48
CA THR A 111 -14.53 10.85 -3.93
C THR A 111 -15.60 10.71 -5.00
N ALA A 112 -16.74 10.13 -4.63
CA ALA A 112 -17.91 10.04 -5.48
C ALA A 112 -19.18 10.32 -4.67
N THR A 113 -20.17 10.94 -5.30
CA THR A 113 -21.49 11.17 -4.72
C THR A 113 -22.53 10.46 -5.56
N PHE A 114 -23.41 9.71 -4.91
CA PHE A 114 -24.49 8.97 -5.56
C PHE A 114 -25.84 9.41 -5.00
N ASP A 115 -26.82 9.58 -5.87
CA ASP A 115 -28.21 9.78 -5.46
C ASP A 115 -28.87 8.42 -5.22
N LEU A 116 -28.90 7.97 -3.96
CA LEU A 116 -29.38 6.65 -3.58
C LEU A 116 -30.83 6.70 -3.11
N ARG A 117 -31.67 5.80 -3.63
CA ARG A 117 -33.07 5.64 -3.17
C ARG A 117 -33.23 4.61 -2.08
N TYR A 118 -32.35 3.62 -2.04
CA TYR A 118 -32.39 2.51 -1.09
C TYR A 118 -30.97 2.12 -0.70
N PRO A 119 -30.78 1.49 0.47
CA PRO A 119 -29.50 0.90 0.82
C PRO A 119 -28.99 -0.01 -0.30
N THR A 120 -27.77 0.25 -0.76
CA THR A 120 -27.17 -0.43 -1.91
C THR A 120 -25.87 -1.07 -1.48
N LEU A 121 -25.75 -2.39 -1.65
CA LEU A 121 -24.50 -3.11 -1.40
C LEU A 121 -23.59 -2.91 -2.62
N VAL A 122 -22.41 -2.34 -2.40
CA VAL A 122 -21.43 -2.10 -3.46
C VAL A 122 -20.16 -2.92 -3.24
N GLU A 123 -19.53 -3.33 -4.33
CA GLU A 123 -18.15 -3.81 -4.35
C GLU A 123 -17.25 -2.67 -4.78
N VAL A 124 -16.33 -2.28 -3.91
CA VAL A 124 -15.28 -1.32 -4.19
C VAL A 124 -14.01 -2.09 -4.52
N THR A 125 -13.48 -1.88 -5.71
CA THR A 125 -12.24 -2.49 -6.18
C THR A 125 -11.19 -1.43 -6.43
N ALA A 126 -9.95 -1.71 -6.03
CA ALA A 126 -8.79 -0.86 -6.26
C ALA A 126 -7.71 -1.62 -7.02
N ASP A 127 -7.13 -0.99 -8.05
CA ASP A 127 -5.97 -1.48 -8.81
C ASP A 127 -4.86 -0.41 -8.79
N GLY A 128 -3.65 -0.75 -8.35
CA GLY A 128 -2.53 0.19 -8.29
C GLY A 128 -1.24 -0.41 -7.72
N PRO A 129 -0.12 0.31 -7.69
CA PRO A 129 0.09 1.67 -8.21
C PRO A 129 0.07 1.72 -9.75
N LEU A 130 -0.51 2.77 -10.32
CA LEU A 130 -0.70 2.86 -11.78
C LEU A 130 0.58 3.22 -12.57
N ALA A 131 1.54 3.89 -11.93
CA ALA A 131 2.83 4.21 -12.58
C ALA A 131 3.79 3.01 -12.66
N TYR A 132 3.51 1.93 -11.91
CA TYR A 132 4.34 0.73 -11.87
C TYR A 132 3.49 -0.53 -12.13
N PRO A 133 3.04 -0.77 -13.38
CA PRO A 133 2.16 -1.89 -13.72
C PRO A 133 2.70 -3.27 -13.33
N ALA A 134 4.03 -3.45 -13.39
CA ALA A 134 4.70 -4.70 -12.99
C ALA A 134 4.56 -5.01 -11.48
N SER A 135 4.26 -3.99 -10.66
CA SER A 135 4.04 -4.10 -9.22
C SER A 135 2.57 -3.82 -8.85
N SER A 136 1.68 -3.75 -9.84
CA SER A 136 0.26 -3.47 -9.61
C SER A 136 -0.42 -4.63 -8.89
N GLN A 137 -1.26 -4.28 -7.92
CA GLN A 137 -2.02 -5.19 -7.08
C GLN A 137 -3.48 -4.79 -7.13
N ARG A 138 -4.34 -5.75 -6.81
CA ARG A 138 -5.79 -5.57 -6.75
C ARG A 138 -6.32 -5.98 -5.40
N ALA A 139 -7.19 -5.16 -4.82
CA ALA A 139 -7.98 -5.51 -3.65
C ALA A 139 -9.44 -5.11 -3.86
N SER A 140 -10.36 -5.83 -3.24
CA SER A 140 -11.77 -5.49 -3.22
C SER A 140 -12.35 -5.63 -1.82
N THR A 141 -13.40 -4.87 -1.55
CA THR A 141 -14.22 -5.01 -0.36
C THR A 141 -15.67 -4.69 -0.71
N THR A 142 -16.60 -5.24 0.08
CA THR A 142 -18.03 -4.92 -0.05
C THR A 142 -18.46 -4.02 1.09
N ALA A 143 -19.24 -2.99 0.78
CA ALA A 143 -19.78 -2.07 1.78
C ALA A 143 -21.23 -1.69 1.46
N TRP A 144 -22.02 -1.47 2.50
CA TRP A 144 -23.36 -0.90 2.34
C TRP A 144 -23.27 0.61 2.21
N LEU A 145 -23.91 1.16 1.18
CA LEU A 145 -24.18 2.59 1.08
C LEU A 145 -25.63 2.83 1.49
N VAL A 146 -25.84 3.72 2.45
CA VAL A 146 -27.17 4.07 2.96
C VAL A 146 -27.50 5.50 2.51
N PRO A 147 -28.67 5.75 1.91
CA PRO A 147 -29.08 7.09 1.49
C PRO A 147 -28.87 8.16 2.58
N GLY A 148 -28.12 9.21 2.25
CA GLY A 148 -27.83 10.34 3.14
C GLY A 148 -26.78 10.09 4.23
N GLN A 149 -26.19 8.87 4.28
CA GLN A 149 -25.10 8.55 5.20
C GLN A 149 -23.76 8.65 4.49
N ASP A 150 -23.15 9.82 4.61
CA ASP A 150 -21.82 10.08 4.04
C ASP A 150 -20.72 9.26 4.72
N MET A 151 -19.77 8.76 3.92
CA MET A 151 -18.56 8.06 4.35
C MET A 151 -17.32 8.89 4.00
N THR A 152 -17.22 10.08 4.59
CA THR A 152 -16.25 11.13 4.19
C THR A 152 -15.06 11.31 5.14
N ASN A 153 -15.02 10.60 6.27
CA ASN A 153 -13.84 10.54 7.14
C ASN A 153 -12.72 9.74 6.42
N ASP A 154 -12.18 8.68 7.03
CA ASP A 154 -11.26 7.79 6.31
C ASP A 154 -11.92 7.07 5.12
N GLY A 155 -13.25 6.98 5.14
CA GLY A 155 -14.04 6.38 4.08
C GLY A 155 -13.80 4.87 4.02
N ILE A 156 -13.82 4.32 2.81
CA ILE A 156 -13.50 2.93 2.54
C ILE A 156 -12.00 2.84 2.24
N VAL A 157 -11.25 2.15 3.09
CA VAL A 157 -9.79 1.97 2.93
C VAL A 157 -9.49 0.59 2.38
N LEU A 158 -8.80 0.52 1.25
CA LEU A 158 -8.28 -0.71 0.66
C LEU A 158 -6.76 -0.77 0.78
N HIS A 159 -6.26 -1.87 1.35
CA HIS A 159 -4.83 -2.11 1.49
C HIS A 159 -4.30 -2.96 0.34
N LEU A 160 -3.25 -2.49 -0.32
CA LEU A 160 -2.51 -3.23 -1.35
C LEU A 160 -1.17 -3.69 -0.78
N TYR A 161 -0.89 -4.99 -0.88
CA TYR A 161 0.34 -5.59 -0.37
C TYR A 161 1.42 -5.64 -1.45
N GLY A 162 2.63 -5.19 -1.15
CA GLY A 162 3.78 -5.44 -2.01
C GLY A 162 4.87 -4.39 -1.97
N TYR A 163 5.85 -4.58 -2.84
CA TYR A 163 6.94 -3.64 -3.11
C TYR A 163 7.06 -3.36 -4.61
N ILE A 164 7.47 -2.14 -4.93
CA ILE A 164 7.98 -1.78 -6.24
C ILE A 164 9.45 -2.20 -6.26
N VAL A 165 9.80 -3.13 -7.16
CA VAL A 165 11.16 -3.62 -7.36
C VAL A 165 11.58 -3.37 -8.79
N GLN A 166 12.62 -2.57 -8.99
CA GLN A 166 13.10 -2.19 -10.32
C GLN A 166 14.56 -2.56 -10.49
N ILE A 167 14.89 -3.27 -11.56
CA ILE A 167 16.28 -3.54 -11.93
C ILE A 167 16.82 -2.30 -12.64
N GLU A 168 17.78 -1.63 -12.02
CA GLU A 168 18.41 -0.40 -12.51
C GLU A 168 19.65 -0.70 -13.35
N HIS A 169 20.38 -1.76 -12.99
CA HIS A 169 21.53 -2.25 -13.74
C HIS A 169 21.60 -3.78 -13.67
N PRO A 170 21.95 -4.48 -14.77
CA PRO A 170 22.05 -3.95 -16.13
C PRO A 170 20.70 -3.43 -16.63
N LYS A 171 20.71 -2.41 -17.50
CA LYS A 171 19.45 -1.84 -17.99
C LYS A 171 18.67 -2.92 -18.75
N PRO A 172 17.37 -3.11 -18.45
CA PRO A 172 16.56 -4.10 -19.15
C PRO A 172 16.69 -3.96 -20.67
N HIS A 173 16.75 -5.09 -21.37
CA HIS A 173 16.92 -5.20 -22.82
C HIS A 173 18.32 -4.88 -23.38
N GLU A 174 19.28 -4.42 -22.57
CA GLU A 174 20.68 -4.34 -23.01
C GLU A 174 21.30 -5.74 -23.06
N PRO A 175 22.05 -6.10 -24.11
CA PRO A 175 22.71 -7.39 -24.16
C PRO A 175 23.87 -7.44 -23.16
N LEU A 176 24.10 -8.63 -22.60
CA LEU A 176 25.23 -8.91 -21.72
C LEU A 176 26.29 -9.69 -22.47
N ILE A 177 27.56 -9.45 -22.14
CA ILE A 177 28.69 -10.16 -22.73
C ILE A 177 29.02 -11.36 -21.85
N ALA A 178 29.13 -12.53 -22.47
CA ALA A 178 29.47 -13.75 -21.77
C ALA A 178 30.83 -13.63 -21.09
N LYS A 179 30.94 -14.20 -19.88
CA LYS A 179 32.11 -14.14 -19.00
C LYS A 179 32.45 -12.78 -18.39
N ASP A 180 31.61 -11.77 -18.59
CA ASP A 180 31.78 -10.52 -17.86
C ASP A 180 31.26 -10.67 -16.42
N ASP A 181 31.95 -10.00 -15.50
CA ASP A 181 31.45 -9.74 -14.16
C ASP A 181 30.52 -8.52 -14.21
N VAL A 182 29.24 -8.73 -13.94
CA VAL A 182 28.22 -7.68 -14.00
C VAL A 182 27.67 -7.42 -12.61
N MET A 183 27.53 -6.14 -12.24
CA MET A 183 26.87 -5.76 -11.00
C MET A 183 25.36 -5.70 -11.22
N LEU A 184 24.58 -6.58 -10.62
CA LEU A 184 23.13 -6.42 -10.54
C LEU A 184 22.83 -5.33 -9.52
N ARG A 185 22.10 -4.28 -9.92
CA ARG A 185 21.56 -3.22 -9.06
C ARG A 185 20.05 -3.17 -9.20
N ALA A 186 19.34 -3.16 -8.10
CA ALA A 186 17.90 -2.97 -8.08
C ALA A 186 17.46 -2.04 -6.95
N SER A 187 16.45 -1.21 -7.19
CA SER A 187 15.81 -0.41 -6.14
C SER A 187 14.54 -1.06 -5.62
N VAL A 188 14.29 -0.87 -4.33
CA VAL A 188 13.12 -1.38 -3.61
C VAL A 188 12.39 -0.24 -2.92
N ARG A 189 11.10 -0.08 -3.20
CA ARG A 189 10.22 0.92 -2.59
C ARG A 189 8.90 0.28 -2.18
N THR A 190 8.21 0.85 -1.19
CA THR A 190 6.81 0.46 -0.91
C THR A 190 5.92 0.79 -2.10
N LEU A 191 4.72 0.22 -2.18
CA LEU A 191 3.76 0.58 -3.25
C LEU A 191 3.37 2.06 -3.23
N SER A 192 3.52 2.76 -2.11
CA SER A 192 3.29 4.21 -2.00
C SER A 192 4.51 5.04 -2.42
N GLY A 193 5.62 4.41 -2.80
CA GLY A 193 6.84 5.06 -3.28
C GLY A 193 7.90 5.32 -2.21
N ALA A 194 7.64 4.96 -0.95
CA ALA A 194 8.58 5.22 0.13
C ALA A 194 9.82 4.32 0.04
N LEU A 195 10.97 4.87 0.42
CA LEU A 195 12.28 4.20 0.30
C LEU A 195 12.43 3.07 1.33
N VAL A 196 12.83 1.89 0.86
CA VAL A 196 13.23 0.76 1.72
C VAL A 196 14.75 0.81 1.93
N ARG A 197 15.19 1.10 3.16
CA ARG A 197 16.62 1.28 3.47
C ARG A 197 16.93 0.95 4.92
N PRO A 198 18.20 0.68 5.28
CA PRO A 198 18.57 0.41 6.65
C PRO A 198 18.19 1.57 7.58
N HIS A 199 17.64 1.26 8.75
CA HIS A 199 17.25 2.23 9.79
C HIS A 199 16.13 3.22 9.38
N GLY A 200 15.44 2.99 8.25
CA GLY A 200 14.24 3.74 7.88
C GLY A 200 12.97 3.20 8.57
N ASP A 201 11.84 3.89 8.37
CA ASP A 201 10.52 3.40 8.81
C ASP A 201 10.20 2.05 8.15
N TRP A 202 10.59 1.90 6.88
CA TRP A 202 10.64 0.62 6.15
C TRP A 202 12.09 0.11 6.14
N ASP A 203 12.48 -0.49 7.27
CA ASP A 203 13.85 -0.95 7.53
C ASP A 203 14.21 -2.18 6.70
N SER A 204 15.09 -2.01 5.72
CA SER A 204 15.50 -3.10 4.81
C SER A 204 16.19 -4.26 5.53
N ARG A 205 16.71 -4.06 6.75
CA ARG A 205 17.33 -5.13 7.56
C ARG A 205 16.32 -6.18 8.02
N LYS A 206 15.02 -5.87 7.95
CA LYS A 206 13.92 -6.78 8.26
C LYS A 206 13.30 -7.40 7.00
N THR A 207 13.76 -6.99 5.82
CA THR A 207 13.26 -7.45 4.52
C THR A 207 14.28 -8.39 3.90
N HIS A 208 13.84 -9.52 3.37
CA HIS A 208 14.68 -10.41 2.59
C HIS A 208 14.75 -9.91 1.15
N ILE A 209 15.91 -9.40 0.75
CA ILE A 209 16.14 -8.86 -0.60
C ILE A 209 17.24 -9.70 -1.25
N TYR A 210 16.91 -10.38 -2.35
CA TYR A 210 17.83 -11.25 -3.07
C TYR A 210 17.49 -11.29 -4.57
N GLY A 211 18.47 -11.71 -5.35
CA GLY A 211 18.40 -11.86 -6.80
C GLY A 211 18.49 -13.33 -7.17
N GLU A 212 17.96 -13.68 -8.32
CA GLU A 212 18.03 -15.00 -8.91
C GLU A 212 18.47 -14.85 -10.36
N LEU A 213 19.59 -15.48 -10.69
CA LEU A 213 20.04 -15.67 -12.06
C LEU A 213 19.38 -16.93 -12.60
N MET A 214 18.62 -16.80 -13.70
CA MET A 214 17.86 -17.90 -14.28
C MET A 214 18.17 -18.13 -15.75
N ILE A 215 18.08 -19.39 -16.16
CA ILE A 215 18.02 -19.81 -17.57
C ILE A 215 16.73 -20.60 -17.75
N GLY A 216 15.83 -20.10 -18.60
CA GLY A 216 14.45 -20.58 -18.62
C GLY A 216 13.82 -20.44 -17.23
N ASP A 217 13.28 -21.55 -16.70
CA ASP A 217 12.66 -21.60 -15.38
C ASP A 217 13.61 -22.05 -14.26
N ARG A 218 14.87 -22.39 -14.60
CA ARG A 218 15.84 -22.90 -13.65
C ARG A 218 16.62 -21.74 -13.02
N VAL A 219 16.57 -21.65 -11.69
CA VAL A 219 17.47 -20.79 -10.91
C VAL A 219 18.85 -21.43 -10.89
N LEU A 220 19.84 -20.77 -11.48
CA LEU A 220 21.23 -21.19 -11.46
C LEU A 220 21.93 -20.75 -10.18
N GLU A 221 21.70 -19.50 -9.79
CA GLU A 221 22.37 -18.86 -8.66
C GLU A 221 21.40 -17.93 -7.95
N ARG A 222 21.52 -17.88 -6.62
CA ARG A 222 20.86 -16.89 -5.78
C ARG A 222 21.88 -15.88 -5.29
N LEU A 223 21.65 -14.62 -5.60
CA LEU A 223 22.51 -13.49 -5.33
C LEU A 223 22.01 -12.78 -4.06
N GLN A 224 22.83 -12.71 -3.02
CA GLN A 224 22.49 -11.87 -1.86
C GLN A 224 22.76 -10.41 -2.22
N LEU A 225 21.70 -9.60 -2.26
CA LEU A 225 21.82 -8.17 -2.55
C LEU A 225 22.11 -7.39 -1.26
N PHE A 226 23.05 -6.45 -1.33
CA PHE A 226 23.44 -5.59 -0.22
C PHE A 226 23.11 -4.13 -0.53
N TYR A 227 22.71 -3.38 0.50
CA TYR A 227 22.39 -1.96 0.34
C TYR A 227 23.62 -1.17 -0.12
N SER A 228 23.50 -0.40 -1.22
CA SER A 228 24.64 0.30 -1.82
C SER A 228 24.85 1.73 -1.33
N GLY A 229 24.03 2.21 -0.39
CA GLY A 229 24.18 3.53 0.24
C GLY A 229 23.18 4.58 -0.26
N GLU A 230 22.71 4.46 -1.51
CA GLU A 230 21.92 5.48 -2.19
C GLU A 230 20.56 4.97 -2.66
N ASN A 231 19.55 5.84 -2.70
CA ASN A 231 18.28 5.67 -3.41
C ASN A 231 17.49 4.36 -3.19
N ALA A 232 17.65 3.71 -2.03
CA ALA A 232 17.06 2.38 -1.78
C ALA A 232 17.53 1.32 -2.78
N ALA A 233 18.76 1.45 -3.28
CA ALA A 233 19.39 0.50 -4.19
C ALA A 233 20.14 -0.60 -3.44
N PHE A 234 20.09 -1.80 -4.02
CA PHE A 234 20.75 -2.99 -3.52
C PHE A 234 21.50 -3.69 -4.65
N GLU A 235 22.68 -4.21 -4.34
CA GLU A 235 23.64 -4.68 -5.33
C GLU A 235 24.21 -6.06 -5.02
N ALA A 236 24.47 -6.82 -6.07
CA ALA A 236 25.22 -8.07 -6.02
C ALA A 236 25.95 -8.32 -7.35
N PRO A 237 27.24 -8.71 -7.34
CA PRO A 237 27.91 -9.14 -8.55
C PRO A 237 27.39 -10.51 -8.99
N PHE A 238 27.38 -10.76 -10.30
CA PHE A 238 27.15 -12.08 -10.87
C PHE A 238 27.97 -12.27 -12.14
N PHE A 239 28.24 -13.53 -12.49
CA PHE A 239 28.98 -13.89 -13.69
C PHE A 239 28.02 -14.23 -14.83
N VAL A 240 28.22 -13.65 -16.01
CA VAL A 240 27.38 -13.93 -17.18
C VAL A 240 27.75 -15.30 -17.77
N PRO A 241 26.80 -16.27 -17.83
CA PRO A 241 27.09 -17.61 -18.34
C PRO A 241 27.41 -17.62 -19.84
N LEU A 242 27.92 -18.74 -20.35
CA LEU A 242 28.20 -18.87 -21.78
C LEU A 242 26.90 -18.91 -22.60
N PRO A 243 26.90 -18.42 -23.86
CA PRO A 243 25.72 -18.46 -24.71
C PRO A 243 25.25 -19.89 -25.00
N ASN A 244 26.16 -20.88 -24.99
CA ASN A 244 25.79 -22.29 -25.17
C ASN A 244 24.97 -22.84 -24.00
N ASP A 245 25.18 -22.32 -22.79
CA ASP A 245 24.42 -22.69 -21.60
C ASP A 245 23.09 -21.92 -21.53
N ALA A 246 23.07 -20.70 -22.11
CA ALA A 246 21.94 -19.78 -22.14
C ALA A 246 21.56 -19.36 -23.58
N PRO A 247 21.11 -20.29 -24.45
CA PRO A 247 20.84 -19.99 -25.86
C PRO A 247 19.72 -18.94 -26.04
N ASP A 248 18.76 -18.92 -25.12
CA ASP A 248 17.66 -17.93 -25.08
C ASP A 248 17.98 -16.70 -24.21
N GLY A 249 19.23 -16.55 -23.77
CA GLY A 249 19.65 -15.55 -22.79
C GLY A 249 19.35 -15.93 -21.34
N ILE A 250 19.53 -14.97 -20.44
CA ILE A 250 19.29 -15.12 -19.00
C ILE A 250 18.14 -14.25 -18.53
N THR A 251 17.51 -14.63 -17.41
CA THR A 251 16.56 -13.78 -16.70
C THR A 251 17.12 -13.45 -15.33
N LEU A 252 17.17 -12.16 -15.00
CA LEU A 252 17.44 -11.70 -13.64
C LEU A 252 16.10 -11.42 -12.97
N ARG A 253 15.88 -12.03 -11.80
CA ARG A 253 14.70 -11.80 -10.96
C ARG A 253 15.17 -11.31 -9.60
N VAL A 254 14.64 -10.17 -9.15
CA VAL A 254 14.90 -9.61 -7.82
C VAL A 254 13.62 -9.72 -7.01
N ILE A 255 13.74 -10.23 -5.80
CA ILE A 255 12.63 -10.45 -4.88
C ILE A 255 12.91 -9.67 -3.60
N ALA A 256 11.94 -8.88 -3.17
CA ALA A 256 11.90 -8.26 -1.85
C ALA A 256 10.71 -8.83 -1.08
N ALA A 257 10.95 -9.42 0.08
CA ALA A 257 9.90 -10.04 0.90
C ALA A 257 10.06 -9.62 2.36
N ASP A 258 9.01 -9.03 2.92
CA ASP A 258 8.91 -8.70 4.34
C ASP A 258 8.02 -9.74 5.04
N PRO A 259 8.62 -10.66 5.83
CA PRO A 259 7.87 -11.72 6.50
C PRO A 259 6.96 -11.21 7.62
N ALA A 260 7.20 -9.99 8.15
CA ALA A 260 6.40 -9.45 9.25
C ALA A 260 5.05 -8.90 8.77
N ASN A 261 5.03 -8.25 7.60
CA ASN A 261 3.84 -7.58 7.07
C ASN A 261 3.27 -8.24 5.80
N GLY A 262 3.89 -9.31 5.30
CA GLY A 262 3.45 -10.04 4.11
C GLY A 262 3.64 -9.29 2.79
N ASN A 263 4.34 -8.15 2.79
CA ASN A 263 4.65 -7.40 1.57
C ASN A 263 5.70 -8.15 0.74
N VAL A 264 5.39 -8.44 -0.51
CA VAL A 264 6.32 -9.06 -1.47
C VAL A 264 6.31 -8.27 -2.77
N GLY A 265 7.50 -8.02 -3.34
CA GLY A 265 7.66 -7.42 -4.65
C GLY A 265 8.65 -8.20 -5.49
N ILE A 266 8.40 -8.25 -6.80
CA ILE A 266 9.23 -8.98 -7.76
C ILE A 266 9.52 -8.05 -8.92
N GLY A 267 10.81 -7.86 -9.22
CA GLY A 267 11.29 -7.23 -10.45
C GLY A 267 11.94 -8.30 -11.31
N GLN A 268 11.67 -8.33 -12.61
CA GLN A 268 12.29 -9.29 -13.51
C GLN A 268 12.61 -8.67 -14.87
N ALA A 269 13.73 -9.07 -15.45
CA ALA A 269 14.13 -8.67 -16.79
C ALA A 269 14.93 -9.78 -17.48
N LYS A 270 14.71 -9.91 -18.79
CA LYS A 270 15.39 -10.88 -19.64
C LYS A 270 16.48 -10.19 -20.46
N TYR A 271 17.65 -10.81 -20.54
CA TYR A 271 18.85 -10.29 -21.16
C TYR A 271 19.41 -11.28 -22.19
N PRO A 272 19.58 -10.88 -23.46
CA PRO A 272 20.36 -11.64 -24.42
C PRO A 272 21.82 -11.75 -23.96
N VAL A 273 22.45 -12.90 -24.20
CA VAL A 273 23.88 -13.10 -23.91
C VAL A 273 24.65 -13.22 -25.21
N LEU A 274 25.67 -12.39 -25.39
CA LEU A 274 26.53 -12.36 -26.57
C LEU A 274 27.88 -13.02 -26.26
N SER A 275 28.46 -13.70 -27.25
CA SER A 275 29.84 -14.18 -27.15
C SER A 275 30.81 -13.00 -27.09
N GLU A 276 31.87 -13.14 -26.31
CA GLU A 276 33.02 -12.25 -26.35
C GLU A 276 33.60 -12.21 -27.78
N ARG A 277 33.41 -11.10 -28.51
CA ARG A 277 34.14 -10.91 -29.77
C ARG A 277 35.58 -10.58 -29.42
N LEU A 278 36.49 -11.51 -29.66
CA LEU A 278 37.93 -11.27 -29.67
C LEU A 278 38.23 -9.97 -30.42
N ARG A 279 38.69 -8.93 -29.71
CA ARG A 279 39.34 -7.78 -30.36
C ARG A 279 40.58 -8.34 -31.04
N HIS A 280 40.53 -8.50 -32.35
CA HIS A 280 41.71 -8.83 -33.14
C HIS A 280 42.63 -7.60 -33.07
N ASN A 281 43.58 -7.60 -32.14
CA ASN A 281 44.70 -6.66 -32.16
C ASN A 281 45.54 -7.02 -33.39
N SER A 282 45.26 -6.37 -34.51
CA SER A 282 46.16 -6.34 -35.64
C SER A 282 47.36 -5.46 -35.27
N SER A 283 48.26 -5.98 -34.42
CA SER A 283 49.63 -5.49 -34.36
C SER A 283 50.30 -5.88 -35.67
N ARG A 284 50.14 -5.03 -36.68
CA ARG A 284 50.91 -5.14 -37.92
C ARG A 284 52.32 -4.67 -37.60
N THR A 285 53.16 -5.63 -37.26
CA THR A 285 54.61 -5.51 -37.29
C THR A 285 55.01 -5.10 -38.70
N GLU A 286 55.46 -3.87 -38.91
CA GLU A 286 56.21 -3.51 -40.12
C GLU A 286 57.68 -3.89 -39.89
N PRO A 287 58.28 -4.73 -40.77
CA PRO A 287 59.70 -4.94 -40.77
C PRO A 287 60.41 -3.90 -41.65
N ARG A 288 61.35 -3.21 -41.02
CA ARG A 288 62.50 -2.43 -41.54
C ARG A 288 62.24 -1.15 -42.32
#